data_AF-A0AAV5FVQ6-F1
#
_entry.id   AF-A0AAV5FVQ6-F1
#
_cell.length_a   1.000
_cell.length_b   1.000
_cell.length_c   1.000
_cell.angle_alpha   90.00
_cell.angle_beta   90.00
_cell.angle_gamma   90.00
#
_symmetry.space_group_name_H-M   'P 1'
#
loop_
_entity.id
_entity.type
_entity.pdbx_description
1 polymer ?
#
loop_
_entity_poly.entity_id
_entity_poly.type
_entity_poly.pdbx_seq_one_letter_code
_entity_poly.pdbx_strand_id
1 'polypeptide(L)'
;MEAAKKSVCVTGAGGFIASWLVKLLLSRGHYAVRGTVRNPAKTGLEVVTICPTLVIGPLMQSTINSSSKILLNYFKGDHDTVENRLRNLVDVRDVADALLLTYEKQEASGRYICSSPPIKVSDMINILKSLYPTYPYPQNFVEVEDNFTYSSEKLQKLGFTFRSMEETLRDSVESYRAFGILN
;
A
#
# COMPACT_ATOMS: atom_id res chain seq x y z
N MET A 1 -5.21 10.81 -39.67
CA MET A 1 -5.23 10.14 -38.36
C MET A 1 -3.78 9.85 -37.98
N GLU A 2 -3.30 10.38 -36.85
CA GLU A 2 -1.93 10.12 -36.37
C GLU A 2 -1.85 8.65 -35.93
N ALA A 3 -0.84 7.92 -36.42
CA ALA A 3 -0.67 6.51 -36.08
C ALA A 3 -0.40 6.36 -34.57
N ALA A 4 -1.11 5.44 -33.91
CA ALA A 4 -0.95 5.22 -32.47
C ALA A 4 0.50 4.85 -32.10
N LYS A 5 1.11 5.60 -31.18
CA LYS A 5 2.49 5.37 -30.74
C LYS A 5 2.61 4.04 -29.98
N LYS A 6 3.66 3.27 -30.29
CA LYS A 6 3.98 2.02 -29.60
C LYS A 6 4.51 2.30 -28.20
N SER A 7 3.75 1.88 -27.18
CA SER A 7 4.12 2.10 -25.78
C SER A 7 5.14 1.05 -25.30
N VAL A 8 6.21 1.48 -24.64
CA VAL A 8 7.25 0.61 -24.08
C VAL A 8 7.63 1.05 -22.65
N CYS A 9 7.91 0.09 -21.78
CA CYS A 9 8.38 0.36 -20.41
C CYS A 9 9.90 0.12 -20.32
N VAL A 10 10.64 1.12 -19.82
CA VAL A 10 12.08 1.02 -19.56
C VAL A 10 12.31 1.10 -18.06
N THR A 11 12.71 -0.02 -17.45
CA THR A 11 13.04 -0.05 -16.03
C THR A 11 14.41 0.55 -15.77
N GLY A 12 14.55 1.38 -14.75
CA GLY A 12 15.81 2.06 -14.45
C GLY A 12 16.18 3.12 -15.49
N ALA A 13 15.19 3.79 -16.08
CA ALA A 13 15.33 4.79 -17.15
C ALA A 13 16.33 5.93 -16.85
N GLY A 14 16.63 6.19 -15.57
CA GLY A 14 17.65 7.15 -15.15
C GLY A 14 19.09 6.61 -15.12
N GLY A 15 19.32 5.33 -15.45
CA GLY A 15 20.64 4.71 -15.53
C GLY A 15 21.35 5.01 -16.85
N PHE A 16 22.68 4.84 -16.90
CA PHE A 16 23.51 5.20 -18.05
C PHE A 16 23.02 4.56 -19.37
N ILE A 17 22.84 3.25 -19.43
CA ILE A 17 22.39 2.56 -20.65
C ILE A 17 20.92 2.87 -20.96
N ALA A 18 20.08 2.89 -19.93
CA ALA A 18 18.65 3.05 -20.08
C ALA A 18 18.26 4.45 -20.60
N SER A 19 18.99 5.50 -20.21
CA SER A 19 18.73 6.86 -20.70
C SER A 19 19.06 7.00 -22.19
N TRP A 20 20.09 6.32 -22.70
CA TRP A 20 20.39 6.22 -24.14
C TRP A 20 19.31 5.45 -24.89
N LEU A 21 18.79 4.35 -24.32
CA LEU A 21 17.68 3.60 -24.90
C LEU A 21 16.41 4.47 -24.97
N VAL A 22 16.07 5.19 -23.90
CA VAL A 22 14.94 6.14 -23.87
C VAL A 22 15.10 7.18 -24.97
N LYS A 23 16.28 7.82 -25.06
CA LYS A 23 16.58 8.80 -26.11
C LYS A 23 16.41 8.21 -27.52
N LEU A 24 16.92 7.00 -27.76
CA LEU A 24 16.83 6.32 -29.06
C LEU A 24 15.39 5.94 -29.41
N LEU A 25 14.59 5.51 -28.45
CA LEU A 25 13.17 5.18 -28.65
C LEU A 25 12.38 6.44 -28.99
N LEU A 26 12.57 7.52 -28.23
CA LEU A 26 11.89 8.79 -28.46
C LEU A 26 12.28 9.42 -29.81
N SER A 27 13.56 9.34 -30.22
CA SER A 27 14.02 9.91 -31.50
C SER A 27 13.42 9.23 -32.74
N ARG A 28 12.89 8.01 -32.60
CA ARG A 28 12.20 7.28 -33.67
C ARG A 28 10.78 7.80 -33.92
N GLY A 29 10.23 8.65 -33.04
CA GLY A 29 8.95 9.34 -33.22
C GLY A 29 7.67 8.50 -33.04
N HIS A 30 7.77 7.17 -33.19
CA HIS A 30 6.64 6.24 -33.08
C HIS A 30 6.58 5.48 -31.75
N TYR A 31 7.44 5.82 -30.78
CA TYR A 31 7.41 5.22 -29.43
C TYR A 31 6.90 6.21 -28.38
N ALA A 32 6.15 5.69 -27.42
CA ALA A 32 5.86 6.34 -26.14
C ALA A 32 6.58 5.55 -25.03
N VAL A 33 7.44 6.19 -24.25
CA VAL A 33 8.27 5.51 -23.24
C VAL A 33 7.76 5.81 -21.84
N ARG A 34 7.50 4.77 -21.04
CA ARG A 34 7.26 4.85 -19.60
C ARG A 34 8.51 4.38 -18.88
N GLY A 35 9.11 5.21 -18.04
CA GLY A 35 10.38 4.90 -17.38
C GLY A 35 10.21 4.74 -15.87
N THR A 36 10.85 3.72 -15.26
CA THR A 36 11.02 3.69 -13.80
C THR A 36 12.34 4.34 -13.41
N VAL A 37 12.34 5.28 -12.47
CA VAL A 37 13.56 6.00 -12.03
C VAL A 37 13.76 5.84 -10.54
N ARG A 38 15.02 5.70 -10.11
CA ARG A 38 15.37 5.59 -8.68
C ARG A 38 15.61 6.95 -8.02
N ASN A 39 16.12 7.93 -8.77
CA ASN A 39 16.34 9.30 -8.28
C ASN A 39 15.82 10.32 -9.31
N PRO A 40 14.66 10.95 -9.03
CA PRO A 40 14.02 11.91 -9.94
C PRO A 40 14.89 13.14 -10.23
N ALA A 41 15.63 13.61 -9.22
CA ALA A 41 16.38 14.87 -9.27
C ALA A 41 17.44 14.92 -10.38
N LYS A 42 17.86 13.76 -10.90
CA LYS A 42 18.86 13.65 -11.97
C LYS A 42 18.27 13.61 -13.38
N THR A 43 16.94 13.58 -13.52
CA THR A 43 16.28 13.24 -14.79
C THR A 43 15.37 14.32 -15.36
N GLY A 44 15.07 15.38 -14.59
CA GLY A 44 14.09 16.41 -14.99
C GLY A 44 12.65 15.88 -15.05
N LEU A 45 12.39 14.67 -14.55
CA LEU A 45 11.07 14.07 -14.48
C LEU A 45 10.36 14.49 -13.20
N GLU A 46 9.10 14.88 -13.33
CA GLU A 46 8.20 15.05 -12.20
C GLU A 46 7.83 13.68 -11.63
N VAL A 47 8.06 13.50 -10.34
CA VAL A 47 7.80 12.23 -9.65
C VAL A 47 7.06 12.52 -8.35
N VAL A 48 5.92 11.86 -8.20
CA VAL A 48 5.16 11.80 -6.96
C VAL A 48 5.42 10.45 -6.28
N THR A 49 5.57 10.47 -4.95
CA THR A 49 5.82 9.25 -4.16
C THR A 49 4.75 9.08 -3.10
N ILE A 50 4.06 7.95 -3.14
CA ILE A 50 3.21 7.48 -2.05
C ILE A 50 4.07 6.69 -1.05
N CYS A 51 4.00 7.06 0.22
CA CYS A 51 4.70 6.42 1.35
C CYS A 51 3.64 5.74 2.23
N PRO A 52 3.26 4.49 1.93
CA PRO A 52 2.29 3.78 2.75
C PRO A 52 2.89 3.29 4.07
N THR A 53 2.03 3.09 5.07
CA THR A 53 2.38 2.39 6.31
C THR A 53 2.20 0.88 6.13
N LEU A 54 1.85 0.13 7.18
CA LEU A 54 1.70 -1.31 7.05
C LEU A 54 0.46 -1.63 6.20
N VAL A 55 0.69 -2.11 4.98
CA VAL A 55 -0.38 -2.37 4.00
C VAL A 55 -1.03 -3.72 4.26
N ILE A 56 -2.34 -3.73 4.47
CA ILE A 56 -3.17 -4.95 4.55
C ILE A 56 -4.34 -4.84 3.58
N GLY A 57 -5.11 -5.91 3.39
CA GLY A 57 -6.23 -5.91 2.46
C GLY A 57 -6.39 -7.25 1.75
N PRO A 58 -7.39 -7.36 0.86
CA PRO A 58 -7.59 -8.55 0.05
C PRO A 58 -6.38 -8.82 -0.86
N LEU A 59 -6.01 -10.09 -0.99
CA LEU A 59 -4.94 -10.54 -1.87
C LEU A 59 -5.48 -10.70 -3.29
N MET A 60 -4.63 -10.44 -4.29
CA MET A 60 -4.88 -10.84 -5.68
C MET A 60 -4.09 -12.10 -6.06
N GLN A 61 -3.12 -12.48 -5.25
CA GLN A 61 -2.22 -13.61 -5.43
C GLN A 61 -2.40 -14.64 -4.32
N SER A 62 -2.14 -15.92 -4.62
CA SER A 62 -2.24 -17.01 -3.64
C SER A 62 -1.15 -17.02 -2.58
N THR A 63 -0.03 -16.32 -2.82
CA THR A 63 1.09 -16.24 -1.87
C THR A 63 0.93 -15.06 -0.91
N ILE A 64 0.91 -15.34 0.39
CA ILE A 64 0.85 -14.29 1.42
C ILE A 64 2.17 -13.50 1.50
N ASN A 65 2.08 -12.17 1.45
CA ASN A 65 3.20 -11.26 1.60
C ASN A 65 3.46 -10.93 3.10
N SER A 66 4.59 -10.29 3.38
CA SER A 66 5.05 -10.08 4.77
C SER A 66 4.08 -9.27 5.64
N SER A 67 3.42 -8.25 5.10
CA SER A 67 2.49 -7.43 5.90
C SER A 67 1.21 -8.18 6.25
N SER A 68 0.63 -8.92 5.30
CA SER A 68 -0.53 -9.77 5.54
C SER A 68 -0.24 -10.90 6.54
N LYS A 69 1.00 -11.41 6.61
CA LYS A 69 1.42 -12.36 7.66
C LYS A 69 1.25 -11.79 9.06
N ILE A 70 1.46 -10.49 9.27
CA ILE A 70 1.25 -9.87 10.59
C ILE A 70 -0.21 -10.00 11.02
N LEU A 71 -1.15 -9.76 10.10
CA LEU A 71 -2.58 -9.96 10.36
C LEU A 71 -2.89 -11.44 10.60
N LEU A 72 -2.34 -12.34 9.77
CA LEU A 72 -2.54 -13.78 9.91
C LEU A 72 -2.08 -14.32 11.27
N ASN A 73 -0.98 -13.80 11.82
CA ASN A 73 -0.43 -14.25 13.10
C ASN A 73 -1.40 -14.06 14.27
N TYR A 74 -2.32 -13.08 14.20
CA TYR A 74 -3.35 -12.92 15.24
C TYR A 74 -4.42 -14.01 15.22
N PHE A 75 -4.60 -14.74 14.11
CA PHE A 75 -5.55 -15.84 13.99
C PHE A 75 -4.96 -17.19 14.38
N LYS A 76 -3.64 -17.31 14.45
CA LYS A 76 -2.97 -18.59 14.75
C LYS A 76 -2.86 -18.88 16.24
N GLY A 77 -3.04 -17.88 17.09
CA GLY A 77 -2.91 -18.05 18.54
C GLY A 77 -1.50 -18.43 19.01
N ASP A 78 -0.47 -18.29 18.15
CA ASP A 78 0.92 -18.67 18.50
C ASP A 78 1.49 -17.83 19.66
N HIS A 79 0.84 -16.71 20.00
CA HIS A 79 1.20 -15.82 21.10
C HIS A 79 -0.05 -15.38 21.89
N ASP A 80 -0.25 -15.94 23.08
CA ASP A 80 -1.35 -15.55 23.99
C ASP A 80 -1.23 -14.09 24.47
N THR A 81 -0.01 -13.55 24.45
CA THR A 81 0.32 -12.19 24.85
C THR A 81 0.89 -11.41 23.68
N VAL A 82 0.30 -10.26 23.37
CA VAL A 82 0.77 -9.35 22.32
C VAL A 82 0.93 -7.93 22.85
N GLU A 83 1.84 -7.17 22.24
CA GLU A 83 2.02 -5.76 22.59
C GLU A 83 0.84 -4.93 22.06
N ASN A 84 0.22 -4.14 22.94
CA ASN A 84 -0.90 -3.26 22.61
C ASN A 84 -0.47 -1.92 22.01
N ARG A 85 0.44 -1.99 21.04
CA ARG A 85 0.93 -0.81 20.33
C ARG A 85 -0.09 -0.27 19.35
N LEU A 86 0.06 1.00 19.04
CA LEU A 86 -0.68 1.66 17.99
C LEU A 86 -0.16 1.21 16.60
N ARG A 87 -1.06 0.69 15.76
CA ARG A 87 -0.75 0.25 14.39
C ARG A 87 -1.18 1.30 13.39
N ASN A 88 -0.21 1.75 12.58
CA ASN A 88 -0.47 2.53 11.39
C ASN A 88 -0.65 1.57 10.22
N LEU A 89 -1.88 1.46 9.74
CA LEU A 89 -2.28 0.54 8.69
C LEU A 89 -2.82 1.34 7.49
N VAL A 90 -2.93 0.68 6.35
CA VAL A 90 -3.65 1.19 5.19
C VAL A 90 -4.15 0.03 4.33
N ASP A 91 -5.34 0.16 3.76
CA ASP A 91 -5.87 -0.81 2.79
C ASP A 91 -5.03 -0.77 1.50
N VAL A 92 -4.70 -1.92 0.93
CA VAL A 92 -3.96 -2.03 -0.34
C VAL A 92 -4.67 -1.33 -1.49
N ARG A 93 -6.01 -1.30 -1.47
CA ARG A 93 -6.85 -0.57 -2.44
C ARG A 93 -6.75 0.93 -2.22
N ASP A 94 -6.71 1.40 -0.97
CA ASP A 94 -6.46 2.82 -0.69
C ASP A 94 -5.09 3.26 -1.22
N VAL A 95 -4.06 2.41 -1.09
CA VAL A 95 -2.73 2.71 -1.68
C VAL A 95 -2.79 2.82 -3.20
N ALA A 96 -3.53 1.91 -3.85
CA ALA A 96 -3.72 1.93 -5.30
C ALA A 96 -4.52 3.19 -5.75
N ASP A 97 -5.60 3.50 -5.04
CA ASP A 97 -6.43 4.69 -5.30
C ASP A 97 -5.61 5.97 -5.08
N ALA A 98 -4.74 6.03 -4.08
CA ALA A 98 -3.86 7.18 -3.81
C ALA A 98 -2.80 7.36 -4.91
N LEU A 99 -2.23 6.26 -5.41
CA LEU A 99 -1.31 6.28 -6.55
C LEU A 99 -2.00 6.81 -7.81
N LEU A 100 -3.24 6.37 -8.08
CA LEU A 100 -4.02 6.86 -9.22
C LEU A 100 -4.39 8.33 -9.06
N LEU A 101 -4.91 8.74 -7.90
CA LEU A 101 -5.28 10.12 -7.63
C LEU A 101 -4.11 11.07 -7.82
N THR A 102 -2.94 10.74 -7.27
CA THR A 102 -1.74 11.57 -7.40
C THR A 102 -1.15 11.58 -8.81
N TYR A 103 -1.46 10.57 -9.62
CA TYR A 103 -1.11 10.57 -11.04
C TYR A 103 -2.01 11.50 -11.87
N GLU A 104 -3.30 11.58 -11.54
CA GLU A 104 -4.29 12.38 -12.28
C GLU A 104 -4.29 13.87 -11.89
N LYS A 105 -3.92 14.18 -10.66
CA LYS A 105 -3.88 15.55 -10.14
C LYS A 105 -2.59 16.26 -10.54
N GLN A 106 -2.68 17.27 -11.41
CA GLN A 106 -1.53 18.06 -11.86
C GLN A 106 -0.85 18.84 -10.72
N GLU A 107 -1.59 19.15 -9.65
CA GLU A 107 -1.06 19.81 -8.46
C GLU A 107 -0.30 18.85 -7.52
N ALA A 108 -0.33 17.53 -7.79
CA ALA A 108 0.32 16.56 -6.93
C ALA A 108 1.84 16.58 -7.11
N SER A 109 2.59 16.78 -6.03
CA SER A 109 4.04 16.88 -6.09
C SER A 109 4.72 16.35 -4.82
N GLY A 110 5.94 15.82 -4.99
CA GLY A 110 6.76 15.33 -3.88
C GLY A 110 6.21 14.07 -3.22
N ARG A 111 6.27 14.01 -1.88
CA ARG A 111 5.89 12.83 -1.09
C ARG A 111 4.52 12.99 -0.44
N TYR A 112 3.76 11.91 -0.39
CA TYR A 112 2.47 11.79 0.30
C TYR A 112 2.50 10.59 1.23
N ILE A 113 2.20 10.80 2.50
CA ILE A 113 1.97 9.71 3.43
C ILE A 113 0.58 9.15 3.16
N CYS A 114 0.48 7.82 3.07
CA CYS A 114 -0.77 7.09 2.89
C CYS A 114 -0.95 6.13 4.06
N SER A 115 -1.56 6.65 5.13
CA SER A 115 -1.90 5.89 6.33
C SER A 115 -3.32 6.22 6.73
N SER A 116 -4.15 5.20 6.97
CA SER A 116 -5.45 5.41 7.62
C SER A 116 -5.24 5.89 9.06
N PRO A 117 -6.30 6.38 9.74
CA PRO A 117 -6.25 6.59 11.17
C PRO A 117 -5.72 5.34 11.89
N PRO A 118 -4.81 5.50 12.84
CA PRO A 118 -4.18 4.39 13.51
C PRO A 118 -5.15 3.68 14.46
N ILE A 119 -4.90 2.39 14.73
CA ILE A 119 -5.74 1.56 15.61
C ILE A 119 -4.87 0.82 16.63
N LYS A 120 -5.32 0.71 17.88
CA LYS A 120 -4.64 -0.16 18.87
C LYS A 120 -4.83 -1.62 18.48
N VAL A 121 -3.83 -2.46 18.78
CA VAL A 121 -3.93 -3.91 18.54
C VAL A 121 -5.14 -4.51 19.27
N SER A 122 -5.46 -4.06 20.49
CA SER A 122 -6.65 -4.50 21.23
C SER A 122 -7.95 -4.21 20.47
N ASP A 123 -8.09 -3.01 19.92
CA ASP A 123 -9.31 -2.60 19.21
C ASP A 123 -9.44 -3.32 17.87
N MET A 124 -8.33 -3.52 17.16
CA MET A 124 -8.29 -4.32 15.95
C MET A 124 -8.71 -5.77 16.22
N ILE A 125 -8.21 -6.39 17.30
CA ILE A 125 -8.61 -7.74 17.70
C ILE A 125 -10.08 -7.79 18.13
N ASN A 126 -10.61 -6.75 18.78
CA ASN A 126 -12.03 -6.69 19.14
C ASN A 126 -12.94 -6.65 17.90
N ILE A 127 -12.56 -5.89 16.86
CA ILE A 127 -13.26 -5.91 15.56
C ILE A 127 -13.22 -7.32 14.95
N LEU A 128 -12.04 -7.95 14.92
CA LEU A 128 -11.89 -9.30 14.39
C LEU A 128 -12.69 -10.34 15.18
N LYS A 129 -12.69 -10.28 16.52
CA LYS A 129 -13.50 -11.14 17.39
C LYS A 129 -15.00 -10.97 17.12
N SER A 130 -15.46 -9.74 16.89
CA SER A 130 -16.85 -9.43 16.57
C SER A 130 -17.27 -10.04 15.23
N LEU A 131 -16.42 -9.90 14.19
CA LEU A 131 -16.71 -10.42 12.85
C LEU A 131 -16.50 -11.94 12.72
N TYR A 132 -15.50 -12.48 13.42
CA TYR A 132 -15.01 -13.85 13.25
C TYR A 132 -14.65 -14.48 14.61
N PRO A 133 -15.64 -14.83 15.46
CA PRO A 133 -15.42 -15.24 16.85
C PRO A 133 -14.73 -16.60 17.01
N THR A 134 -14.66 -17.42 15.95
CA THR A 134 -14.22 -18.82 16.02
C THR A 134 -12.70 -19.01 16.05
N TYR A 135 -11.92 -17.95 15.84
CA TYR A 135 -10.46 -18.02 15.78
C TYR A 135 -9.79 -17.88 17.16
N PRO A 136 -8.63 -18.54 17.37
CA PRO A 136 -7.86 -18.41 18.60
C PRO A 136 -7.07 -17.09 18.62
N TYR A 137 -7.74 -16.00 19.00
CA TYR A 137 -7.09 -14.70 19.18
C TYR A 137 -6.30 -14.61 20.49
N PRO A 138 -5.27 -13.74 20.54
CA PRO A 138 -4.62 -13.34 21.78
C PRO A 138 -5.61 -12.81 22.82
N GLN A 139 -5.31 -13.07 24.09
CA GLN A 139 -6.14 -12.64 25.23
C GLN A 139 -5.45 -11.59 26.10
N ASN A 140 -4.11 -11.58 26.12
CA ASN A 140 -3.33 -10.70 26.97
C ASN A 140 -2.65 -9.59 26.15
N PHE A 141 -2.67 -8.38 26.69
CA PHE A 141 -2.19 -7.17 26.04
C PHE A 141 -1.19 -6.46 26.95
N VAL A 142 0.03 -6.22 26.46
CA VAL A 142 1.06 -5.48 27.18
C VAL A 142 1.17 -4.09 26.58
N GLU A 143 0.89 -3.05 27.37
CA GLU A 143 1.04 -1.67 26.92
C GLU A 143 2.51 -1.33 26.64
N VAL A 144 2.75 -0.56 25.59
CA VAL A 144 4.07 -0.06 25.21
C VAL A 144 4.01 1.43 24.88
N GLU A 145 5.11 2.13 25.15
CA GLU A 145 5.18 3.60 25.04
C GLU A 145 5.35 4.10 23.60
N ASP A 146 5.95 3.29 22.71
CA ASP A 146 6.26 3.67 21.32
C ASP A 146 5.03 3.69 20.41
N ASN A 147 4.22 4.74 20.54
CA ASN A 147 3.04 4.98 19.73
C ASN A 147 3.25 6.19 18.81
N PHE A 148 3.64 5.92 17.56
CA PHE A 148 3.78 6.96 16.54
C PHE A 148 2.52 7.06 15.70
N THR A 149 2.17 8.27 15.28
CA THR A 149 1.09 8.54 14.33
C THR A 149 1.65 9.28 13.12
N TYR A 150 1.10 9.01 11.94
CA TYR A 150 1.45 9.75 10.74
C TYR A 150 0.27 10.60 10.26
N SER A 151 0.57 11.78 9.69
CA SER A 151 -0.44 12.64 9.09
C SER A 151 -0.52 12.39 7.58
N SER A 152 -1.71 11.98 7.13
CA SER A 152 -2.07 11.86 5.70
C SER A 152 -2.78 13.12 5.18
N GLU A 153 -2.76 14.24 5.91
CA GLU A 153 -3.48 15.47 5.56
C GLU A 153 -3.17 15.96 4.15
N LYS A 154 -1.90 15.85 3.72
CA LYS A 154 -1.51 16.27 2.37
C LYS A 154 -2.24 15.48 1.29
N LEU A 155 -2.46 14.18 1.51
CA LEU A 155 -3.21 13.32 0.60
C LEU A 155 -4.72 13.62 0.69
N GLN A 156 -5.24 13.82 1.91
CA GLN A 156 -6.64 14.17 2.13
C GLN A 156 -7.02 15.53 1.52
N LYS A 157 -6.09 16.50 1.50
CA LYS A 157 -6.27 17.80 0.83
C LYS A 157 -6.44 17.68 -0.69
N LEU A 158 -6.05 16.55 -1.30
CA LEU A 158 -6.36 16.24 -2.71
C LEU A 158 -7.78 15.66 -2.91
N GLY A 159 -8.56 15.52 -1.83
CA GLY A 159 -9.89 14.90 -1.83
C GLY A 159 -9.88 13.40 -1.53
N PHE A 160 -8.77 12.84 -1.03
CA PHE A 160 -8.67 11.41 -0.73
C PHE A 160 -9.40 11.03 0.57
N THR A 161 -10.12 9.91 0.54
CA THR A 161 -10.78 9.30 1.70
C THR A 161 -10.34 7.85 1.86
N PHE A 162 -10.20 7.41 3.12
CA PHE A 162 -9.80 6.04 3.45
C PHE A 162 -11.01 5.15 3.66
N ARG A 163 -10.87 3.87 3.34
CA ARG A 163 -11.82 2.83 3.73
C ARG A 163 -11.82 2.66 5.25
N SER A 164 -12.91 2.11 5.78
CA SER A 164 -12.99 1.81 7.20
C SER A 164 -12.06 0.65 7.57
N MET A 165 -11.58 0.65 8.83
CA MET A 165 -10.75 -0.44 9.32
C MET A 165 -11.51 -1.77 9.34
N GLU A 166 -12.81 -1.73 9.68
CA GLU A 166 -13.68 -2.91 9.67
C GLU A 166 -13.80 -3.53 8.27
N GLU A 167 -14.05 -2.72 7.24
CA GLU A 167 -14.09 -3.17 5.84
C GLU A 167 -12.76 -3.78 5.40
N THR A 168 -11.65 -3.10 5.72
CA THR A 168 -10.30 -3.57 5.39
C THR A 168 -10.01 -4.93 6.01
N LEU A 169 -10.34 -5.11 7.29
CA LEU A 169 -10.12 -6.36 8.03
C LEU A 169 -11.01 -7.48 7.50
N ARG A 170 -12.30 -7.21 7.29
CA ARG A 170 -13.26 -8.17 6.75
C ARG A 170 -12.81 -8.69 5.39
N ASP A 171 -12.51 -7.80 4.45
CA ASP A 171 -12.15 -8.17 3.09
C ASP A 171 -10.78 -8.89 3.04
N SER A 172 -9.87 -8.56 3.96
CA SER A 172 -8.62 -9.31 4.13
C SER A 172 -8.90 -10.75 4.53
N VAL A 173 -9.73 -10.97 5.56
CA VAL A 173 -10.04 -12.31 6.09
C VAL A 173 -10.77 -13.16 5.05
N GLU A 174 -11.78 -12.61 4.39
CA GLU A 174 -12.51 -13.32 3.32
C GLU A 174 -11.59 -13.71 2.17
N SER A 175 -10.66 -12.82 1.79
CA SER A 175 -9.65 -13.15 0.79
C SER A 175 -8.73 -14.29 1.26
N TYR A 176 -8.27 -14.27 2.51
CA TYR A 176 -7.40 -15.33 3.04
C TYR A 176 -8.11 -16.69 3.07
N ARG A 177 -9.42 -16.71 3.38
CA ARG A 177 -10.26 -17.91 3.29
C ARG A 177 -10.40 -18.41 1.86
N ALA A 178 -10.70 -17.51 0.92
CA ALA A 178 -10.86 -17.85 -0.49
C ALA A 178 -9.59 -18.48 -1.10
N PHE A 179 -8.40 -18.10 -0.63
CA PHE A 179 -7.13 -18.69 -1.04
C PHE A 179 -6.69 -19.92 -0.20
N GLY A 180 -7.50 -20.36 0.77
CA GLY A 180 -7.16 -21.49 1.64
C GLY A 180 -5.98 -21.22 2.58
N ILE A 181 -5.68 -19.94 2.84
CA ILE A 181 -4.59 -19.50 3.74
C ILE A 181 -5.07 -19.53 5.20
N LEU A 182 -6.35 -19.22 5.40
CA LEU A 182 -7.02 -19.23 6.69
C LEU A 182 -8.24 -20.15 6.60
N ASN A 183 -8.32 -21.12 7.51
CA ASN A 183 -9.41 -22.11 7.56
C ASN A 183 -10.62 -21.61 8.34
#